data_AF-A0A183DCZ2-F1
#
_entry.id   AF-A0A183DCZ2-F1
#
_cell.length_a   1.000
_cell.length_b   1.000
_cell.length_c   1.000
_cell.angle_alpha   90.00
_cell.angle_beta   90.00
_cell.angle_gamma   90.00
#
_symmetry.space_group_name_H-M   'P 1'
#
loop_
_entity.id
_entity.type
_entity.pdbx_description
1 polymer ?
#
loop_
_entity_poly.entity_id
_entity_poly.type
_entity_poly.pdbx_seq_one_letter_code
_entity_poly.pdbx_strand_id
1 'polypeptide(L)'
;MHCDLPWQREKDKSRLEMKKMNISDKDLLCHFPEELHPIVSHLRDLNCYNRPDYSMIHQCFLKLIKRIGVEYDDRYDWESELQLQYIVSLSSFLGHLLPEL
;
A
#
# COMPACT_ATOMS: atom_id res chain seq x y z
N MET A 1 14.08 -1.06 -1.74
CA MET A 1 12.99 -0.49 -0.92
C MET A 1 13.55 -0.15 0.45
N HIS A 2 13.51 1.12 0.85
CA HIS A 2 13.79 1.52 2.22
C HIS A 2 12.50 1.35 3.02
N CYS A 3 12.41 0.31 3.85
CA CYS A 3 11.21 -0.03 4.62
C CYS A 3 11.30 0.40 6.09
N ASP A 4 12.03 1.48 6.36
CA ASP A 4 12.31 1.89 7.73
C ASP A 4 11.54 3.16 8.11
N LEU A 5 10.81 3.11 9.22
CA LEU A 5 10.23 4.32 9.81
C LEU A 5 11.34 5.18 10.44
N PRO A 6 11.20 6.51 10.47
CA PRO A 6 12.21 7.43 11.04
C PRO A 6 12.57 7.15 12.52
N TRP A 7 11.69 6.45 13.24
CA TRP A 7 11.86 6.08 14.64
C TRP A 7 12.10 4.58 14.85
N GLN A 8 12.39 3.79 13.82
CA GLN A 8 12.53 2.32 13.91
C GLN A 8 13.50 1.84 14.98
N ARG A 9 14.54 2.62 15.30
CA ARG A 9 15.56 2.27 16.29
C ARG A 9 15.30 2.84 17.69
N GLU A 10 14.25 3.65 17.87
CA GLU A 10 13.93 4.27 19.16
C GLU A 10 13.16 3.28 20.04
N LYS A 11 13.75 2.91 21.17
CA LYS A 11 13.14 1.97 22.14
C LYS A 11 12.42 2.70 23.28
N ASP A 12 12.78 3.95 23.55
CA ASP A 12 12.14 4.74 24.59
C ASP A 12 10.77 5.25 24.11
N LYS A 13 9.72 4.93 24.87
CA LYS A 13 8.33 5.23 24.49
C LYS A 13 8.07 6.74 24.40
N SER A 14 8.56 7.51 25.36
CA SER A 14 8.33 8.96 25.41
C SER A 14 9.03 9.66 24.24
N ARG A 15 10.28 9.28 23.94
CA ARG A 15 11.01 9.78 22.77
C ARG A 15 10.37 9.36 21.46
N LEU A 16 9.86 8.13 21.38
CA LEU A 16 9.12 7.61 20.23
C LEU A 16 7.85 8.44 19.96
N GLU A 17 7.07 8.71 21.01
CA GLU A 17 5.87 9.53 20.92
C GLU A 17 6.19 10.96 20.45
N MET A 18 7.19 11.61 21.06
CA MET A 18 7.63 12.93 20.63
C MET A 18 8.08 12.95 19.16
N LYS A 19 8.80 11.93 18.69
CA LYS A 19 9.20 11.84 17.27
C LYS A 19 7.98 11.73 16.35
N LYS A 20 7.01 10.88 16.70
CA LYS A 20 5.79 10.68 15.90
C LYS A 20 4.94 11.95 15.84
N MET A 21 4.83 12.68 16.94
CA MET A 21 4.02 13.91 17.01
C MET A 21 4.66 15.08 16.25
N ASN A 22 5.99 15.18 16.24
CA ASN A 22 6.69 16.35 15.72
C ASN A 22 7.27 16.18 14.31
N ILE A 23 7.19 15.00 13.70
CA ILE A 23 7.69 14.79 12.33
C ILE A 23 6.86 15.60 11.33
N SER A 24 7.51 16.27 10.38
CA SER A 24 6.81 16.97 9.30
C SER A 24 6.29 15.98 8.25
N ASP A 25 5.22 16.35 7.53
CA ASP A 25 4.71 15.51 6.44
C ASP A 25 5.74 15.33 5.33
N LYS A 26 6.52 16.38 5.06
CA LYS A 26 7.63 16.34 4.09
C LYS A 26 8.67 15.29 4.46
N ASP A 27 9.07 15.22 5.73
CA ASP A 27 10.09 14.26 6.18
C ASP A 27 9.53 12.85 6.21
N LEU A 28 8.26 12.69 6.61
CA LEU A 28 7.60 11.39 6.62
C LEU A 28 7.41 10.82 5.21
N LEU A 29 7.06 11.68 4.25
CA LEU A 29 6.69 11.31 2.89
C LEU A 29 7.83 11.44 1.86
N CYS A 30 9.05 11.77 2.27
CA CYS A 30 10.15 12.08 1.36
C CYS A 30 10.48 11.00 0.32
N HIS A 31 10.15 9.74 0.59
CA HIS A 31 10.34 8.60 -0.34
C HIS A 31 9.02 8.01 -0.84
N PHE A 32 7.89 8.63 -0.52
CA PHE A 32 6.57 8.18 -0.94
C PHE A 32 6.18 8.80 -2.28
N PRO A 33 5.48 8.05 -3.15
CA PRO A 33 4.85 8.61 -4.34
C PRO A 33 3.95 9.80 -4.01
N GLU A 34 4.02 10.85 -4.82
CA GLU A 34 3.24 12.09 -4.65
C GLU A 34 1.73 11.84 -4.59
N GLU A 35 1.25 10.81 -5.29
CA GLU A 35 -0.17 10.41 -5.27
C GLU A 35 -0.68 10.04 -3.87
N LEU A 36 0.22 9.60 -2.98
CA LEU A 36 -0.13 9.19 -1.62
C LEU A 36 -0.04 10.35 -0.61
N HIS A 37 0.57 11.48 -0.97
CA HIS A 37 0.74 12.61 -0.06
C HIS A 37 -0.59 13.16 0.52
N PRO A 38 -1.68 13.26 -0.26
CA PRO A 38 -2.97 13.73 0.26
C PRO A 38 -3.53 12.88 1.41
N ILE A 39 -3.18 11.59 1.48
CA ILE A 39 -3.67 10.68 2.51
C ILE A 39 -3.21 11.16 3.90
N VAL A 40 -1.93 11.52 4.06
CA VAL A 40 -1.40 11.92 5.37
C VAL A 40 -2.02 13.24 5.83
N SER A 41 -2.18 14.21 4.93
CA SER A 41 -2.87 15.48 5.23
C SER A 41 -4.29 15.21 5.72
N HIS A 42 -5.05 14.40 4.97
CA HIS A 42 -6.42 14.03 5.33
C HIS A 42 -6.48 13.35 6.70
N LEU A 43 -5.60 12.39 6.99
CA LEU A 43 -5.59 11.69 8.28
C LEU A 43 -5.25 12.60 9.46
N ARG A 44 -4.43 13.64 9.26
CA ARG A 44 -4.09 14.62 10.30
C ARG A 44 -5.26 15.55 10.66
N ASP A 45 -6.15 15.79 9.71
CA ASP A 45 -7.33 16.65 9.91
C ASP A 45 -8.49 15.94 10.61
N LEU A 46 -8.42 14.60 10.73
CA LEU A 46 -9.48 13.80 11.38
C LEU A 46 -9.37 13.83 12.90
N ASN A 47 -10.53 13.91 13.56
CA ASN A 47 -10.70 13.57 14.97
C ASN A 47 -11.50 12.27 15.14
N CYS A 48 -11.71 11.85 16.39
CA CYS A 48 -12.41 10.60 16.72
C CYS A 48 -13.88 10.53 16.30
N TYR A 49 -14.51 11.66 15.94
CA TYR A 49 -15.89 11.72 15.43
C TYR A 49 -15.94 11.76 13.90
N ASN A 50 -14.82 11.99 13.22
CA ASN A 50 -14.78 12.09 11.77
C ASN A 50 -14.60 10.72 11.13
N ARG A 51 -15.44 10.43 10.13
CA ARG A 51 -15.26 9.26 9.28
C ARG A 51 -14.16 9.55 8.24
N PRO A 52 -13.12 8.71 8.11
CA PRO A 52 -12.15 8.84 7.03
C PRO A 52 -12.82 8.73 5.65
N ASP A 53 -12.36 9.55 4.69
CA ASP A 53 -12.70 9.40 3.28
C ASP A 53 -11.91 8.25 2.65
N TYR A 54 -12.42 7.04 2.83
CA TYR A 54 -11.86 5.83 2.21
C TYR A 54 -11.90 5.86 0.69
N SER A 55 -12.84 6.59 0.08
CA SER A 55 -12.94 6.70 -1.38
C SER A 55 -11.78 7.50 -1.95
N MET A 56 -11.43 8.63 -1.32
CA MET A 56 -10.25 9.42 -1.67
C MET A 56 -8.96 8.60 -1.49
N ILE A 57 -8.81 7.92 -0.34
CA ILE A 57 -7.64 7.07 -0.06
C ILE A 57 -7.48 5.98 -1.15
N HIS A 58 -8.58 5.30 -1.50
CA HIS A 58 -8.57 4.27 -2.53
C HIS A 58 -8.19 4.85 -3.92
N GLN A 59 -8.70 6.04 -4.26
CA GLN A 59 -8.34 6.71 -5.52
C GLN A 59 -6.87 7.10 -5.60
N CYS A 60 -6.22 7.48 -4.49
CA CYS A 60 -4.78 7.72 -4.44
C CYS A 60 -3.99 6.46 -4.84
N PHE A 61 -4.37 5.29 -4.31
CA PHE A 61 -3.73 4.02 -4.70
C PHE A 61 -3.99 3.67 -6.17
N LEU A 62 -5.23 3.82 -6.66
CA LEU A 62 -5.54 3.53 -8.07
C LEU A 62 -4.73 4.41 -9.04
N LYS A 63 -4.56 5.71 -8.71
CA LYS A 63 -3.71 6.61 -9.51
C LYS A 63 -2.26 6.13 -9.55
N LEU A 64 -1.73 5.70 -8.40
CA LEU A 64 -0.38 5.16 -8.31
C LEU A 64 -0.24 3.88 -9.13
N ILE A 65 -1.11 2.90 -8.92
CA ILE A 65 -1.15 1.61 -9.65
C ILE A 65 -1.17 1.85 -11.15
N LYS A 66 -2.07 2.73 -11.62
CA LYS A 66 -2.17 3.10 -13.02
C LYS A 66 -0.88 3.74 -13.56
N ARG A 67 -0.22 4.59 -12.78
CA ARG A 67 1.03 5.26 -13.19
C ARG A 67 2.18 4.28 -13.33
N ILE A 68 2.30 3.32 -12.41
CA ILE A 68 3.39 2.35 -12.42
C ILE A 68 3.10 1.14 -13.33
N GLY A 69 1.88 1.04 -13.87
CA GLY A 69 1.47 -0.03 -14.78
C GLY A 69 1.34 -1.37 -14.08
N VAL A 70 0.93 -1.37 -12.81
CA VAL A 70 0.67 -2.61 -12.06
C VAL A 70 -0.72 -3.13 -12.38
N GLU A 71 -0.81 -4.42 -12.63
CA GLU A 71 -2.05 -5.14 -12.87
C GLU A 71 -2.46 -5.95 -11.61
N TYR A 72 -3.71 -6.40 -11.57
CA TYR A 72 -4.23 -7.10 -10.39
C TYR A 72 -3.75 -8.55 -10.28
N ASP A 73 -3.28 -9.10 -11.40
CA ASP A 73 -2.69 -10.42 -11.58
C ASP A 73 -1.15 -10.39 -11.53
N ASP A 74 -0.56 -9.22 -11.26
CA ASP A 74 0.87 -9.13 -11.00
C ASP A 74 1.26 -9.97 -9.79
N ARG A 75 2.40 -10.63 -9.93
CA ARG A 75 2.99 -11.48 -8.91
C ARG A 75 3.29 -10.69 -7.63
N TYR A 76 2.88 -11.23 -6.49
CA TYR A 76 3.32 -10.70 -5.19
C TYR A 76 4.79 -11.05 -4.89
N ASP A 77 5.48 -10.23 -4.09
CA ASP A 77 6.90 -10.41 -3.78
C ASP A 77 7.25 -11.78 -3.16
N TRP A 78 6.30 -12.41 -2.47
CA TRP A 78 6.49 -13.72 -1.83
C TRP A 78 6.13 -14.91 -2.74
N GLU A 79 5.55 -14.68 -3.92
CA GLU A 79 5.18 -15.73 -4.85
C GLU A 79 6.38 -16.12 -5.71
N SER A 80 6.58 -17.43 -5.86
CA SER A 80 7.60 -17.95 -6.78
C SER A 80 7.04 -18.09 -8.20
N GLU A 81 7.93 -17.99 -9.18
CA GLU A 81 7.60 -18.20 -10.60
C GLU A 81 6.94 -19.58 -10.85
N LEU A 82 7.39 -20.61 -10.13
CA LEU A 82 6.85 -21.97 -10.24
C LEU A 82 5.41 -22.07 -9.70
N GLN A 83 5.09 -21.38 -8.60
CA GLN A 83 3.74 -21.37 -8.05
C GLN A 83 2.74 -20.69 -8.99
N LEU A 84 3.15 -19.60 -9.65
CA LEU A 84 2.31 -18.95 -10.65
C LEU A 84 2.12 -19.80 -11.89
N GLN A 85 3.17 -20.43 -12.42
CA GLN A 85 3.03 -21.34 -13.56
C GLN A 85 2.06 -22.48 -13.24
N TYR A 86 2.06 -23.00 -12.01
CA TYR A 86 1.08 -23.98 -11.56
C TYR A 86 -0.35 -23.43 -11.51
N ILE A 87 -0.57 -22.24 -10.95
CA ILE A 87 -1.91 -21.62 -10.89
C ILE A 87 -2.44 -21.25 -12.29
N VAL A 88 -1.59 -20.71 -13.16
CA VAL A 88 -1.94 -20.37 -14.55
C VAL A 88 -2.24 -21.64 -15.35
N SER A 89 -1.45 -22.71 -15.18
CA SER A 89 -1.73 -23.99 -15.84
C SER A 89 -3.02 -24.65 -15.31
N LEU A 90 -3.28 -24.59 -14.00
CA LEU A 90 -4.52 -25.09 -13.40
C LEU A 90 -5.75 -24.29 -13.85
N SER A 91 -5.68 -22.96 -13.87
CA SER A 91 -6.78 -22.12 -14.32
C SER A 91 -7.08 -22.32 -15.81
N SER A 92 -6.04 -22.46 -16.64
CA SER A 92 -6.20 -22.83 -18.06
C SER A 92 -6.84 -24.21 -18.21
N PHE A 93 -6.36 -25.20 -17.44
CA PHE A 93 -6.91 -26.56 -17.46
C PHE A 93 -8.37 -26.62 -17.00
N LEU A 94 -8.71 -25.92 -15.91
CA LEU A 94 -10.08 -25.84 -15.38
C LEU A 94 -11.01 -25.05 -16.31
N GLY A 95 -10.50 -24.00 -16.98
CA GLY A 95 -11.24 -23.26 -18.00
C GLY A 95 -11.63 -24.12 -19.21
N HIS A 96 -10.82 -25.13 -19.56
CA HIS A 96 -11.18 -26.12 -20.58
C HIS A 96 -12.18 -27.19 -20.09
N LEU A 97 -12.31 -27.40 -18.78
CA LEU A 97 -13.16 -28.43 -18.17
C LEU A 97 -14.59 -27.97 -17.86
N LEU A 98 -14.86 -26.66 -17.89
CA LEU A 98 -16.20 -26.07 -17.76
C LEU A 98 -16.45 -25.06 -18.90
N PRO A 99 -16.68 -25.52 -20.15
CA PRO A 99 -16.90 -24.62 -21.27
C PRO A 99 -18.28 -23.93 -21.26
N GLU A 100 -19.24 -24.41 -20.45
CA GLU A 100 -20.60 -23.87 -20.42
C GLU A 100 -21.15 -23.74 -18.99
N LEU A 101 -21.13 -22.51 -18.48
CA LEU A 101 -22.12 -21.88 -17.62
C LEU A 101 -22.13 -20.38 -17.88
#